data_AF-A0A7J7F4N0-F1
#
_entry.id   AF-A0A7J7F4N0-F1
#
_cell.length_a   1.000
_cell.length_b   1.000
_cell.length_c   1.000
_cell.angle_alpha   90.00
_cell.angle_beta   90.00
_cell.angle_gamma   90.00
#
_symmetry.space_group_name_H-M   'P 1'
#
loop_
_entity.id
_entity.type
_entity.pdbx_description
1 polymer ?
#
loop_
_entity_poly.entity_id
_entity_poly.type
_entity_poly.pdbx_seq_one_letter_code
_entity_poly.pdbx_strand_id
1 'polypeptide(L)'
;MYQQNKENFQDECTKHLVGNIVITRYNNRTYRIDDVDWNKTPKDSFTMSDGKEMTFLEYYSKNYGITIKEEDQPLLIHRPSERQNDRGMLLKGEILLLPELSFMTGIPEKMKKDFRAMKDLTQQINLSPKQHHNALECLLQRISKNETASKELTRWGLCLQKDVHKIEGRVLPMERINLRNTSFVTSQELNWIKEVTRDLSILTVPMHFWALFYPKRAVDQARELVNMLEKIAGPIGMHMSPPAWVELKDDRIETYIRTIQSMLGVEGKIQMVVCIIMGTREDLYGAIKKLCCVQAPVPSQVINVRTIGQPARLRSVAQKILLQINCKLGGELWGVDIPLKQLMVIGMDVYHDPSRGMRSVVGFVASINLTLTKWYSRVVFQMPHQEIVDSLKLCLVGSLKKFY
;
A
#
# COMPACT_ATOMS: atom_id res chain seq x y z
N MET A 1 4.23 1.37 28.06
CA MET A 1 3.59 2.71 27.96
C MET A 1 3.62 3.41 29.30
N TYR A 2 3.00 2.88 30.37
CA TYR A 2 3.02 3.49 31.71
C TYR A 2 4.43 3.78 32.27
N GLN A 3 5.40 2.88 32.03
CA GLN A 3 6.79 3.07 32.46
C GLN A 3 7.61 4.06 31.62
N GLN A 4 7.10 4.49 30.45
CA GLN A 4 7.85 5.33 29.51
C GLN A 4 7.48 6.81 29.60
N ASN A 5 6.25 7.14 30.00
CA ASN A 5 5.83 8.53 30.24
C ASN A 5 4.56 8.56 31.10
N LYS A 6 4.67 8.90 32.40
CA LYS A 6 3.52 8.86 33.34
C LYS A 6 2.52 10.00 33.09
N GLU A 7 3.00 11.18 32.70
CA GLU A 7 2.16 12.37 32.56
C GLU A 7 1.26 12.35 31.31
N ASN A 8 1.70 11.67 30.23
CA ASN A 8 0.94 11.57 28.97
C ASN A 8 0.40 10.16 28.68
N PHE A 9 0.26 9.32 29.71
CA PHE A 9 -0.12 7.92 29.54
C PHE A 9 -1.52 7.76 28.91
N GLN A 10 -2.51 8.50 29.42
CA GLN A 10 -3.89 8.42 28.93
C GLN A 10 -4.01 8.88 27.47
N ASP A 11 -3.35 9.98 27.11
CA ASP A 11 -3.33 10.51 25.74
C ASP A 11 -2.68 9.53 24.76
N GLU A 12 -1.55 8.94 25.13
CA GLU A 12 -0.87 7.96 24.28
C GLU A 12 -1.66 6.66 24.13
N CYS A 13 -2.35 6.20 25.19
CA CYS A 13 -3.27 5.07 25.13
C CYS A 13 -4.46 5.37 24.21
N THR A 14 -5.08 6.53 24.35
CA THR A 14 -6.22 6.95 23.53
C THR A 14 -5.84 7.02 22.05
N LYS A 15 -4.70 7.66 21.71
CA LYS A 15 -4.17 7.69 20.33
C LYS A 15 -3.90 6.31 19.75
N HIS A 16 -3.46 5.35 20.58
CA HIS A 16 -3.14 4.01 20.11
C HIS A 16 -4.36 3.10 20.00
N LEU A 17 -5.40 3.30 20.81
CA LEU A 17 -6.56 2.41 20.91
C LEU A 17 -7.74 2.88 20.08
N VAL A 18 -8.05 4.18 20.10
CA VAL A 18 -9.20 4.76 19.39
C VAL A 18 -9.06 4.53 17.88
N GLY A 19 -10.15 4.08 17.26
CA GLY A 19 -10.22 3.71 15.85
C GLY A 19 -9.97 2.23 15.57
N ASN A 20 -9.37 1.48 16.51
CA ASN A 20 -9.16 0.05 16.32
C ASN A 20 -10.42 -0.78 16.60
N ILE A 21 -10.41 -2.01 16.09
CA ILE A 21 -11.47 -3.00 16.31
C ILE A 21 -10.99 -4.04 17.33
N VAL A 22 -11.79 -4.26 18.36
CA VAL A 22 -11.60 -5.33 19.36
C VAL A 22 -12.65 -6.41 19.19
N ILE A 23 -12.29 -7.64 19.56
CA ILE A 23 -13.21 -8.78 19.69
C ILE A 23 -13.32 -9.18 21.15
N THR A 24 -14.54 -9.40 21.60
CA THR A 24 -14.81 -9.95 22.93
C THR A 24 -15.05 -11.45 22.82
N ARG A 25 -14.16 -12.26 23.41
CA ARG A 25 -14.17 -13.73 23.23
C ARG A 25 -15.37 -14.44 23.86
N TYR A 26 -16.00 -13.82 24.86
CA TYR A 26 -17.15 -14.40 25.57
C TYR A 26 -18.43 -14.42 24.72
N ASN A 27 -18.53 -13.59 23.67
CA ASN A 27 -19.68 -13.54 22.77
C ASN A 27 -19.28 -13.51 21.27
N ASN A 28 -17.99 -13.53 20.95
CA ASN A 28 -17.41 -13.41 19.61
C ASN A 28 -17.92 -12.19 18.80
N ARG A 29 -18.24 -11.08 19.47
CA ARG A 29 -18.65 -9.82 18.82
C ARG A 29 -17.47 -8.87 18.68
N THR A 30 -17.50 -8.08 17.60
CA THR A 30 -16.50 -7.07 17.31
C THR A 30 -17.05 -5.67 17.55
N TYR A 31 -16.20 -4.79 18.06
CA TYR A 31 -16.54 -3.42 18.42
C TYR A 31 -15.41 -2.48 17.99
N ARG A 32 -15.77 -1.29 17.49
CA ARG A 32 -14.79 -0.22 17.24
C ARG A 32 -14.62 0.60 18.50
N ILE A 33 -13.39 0.83 18.94
CA ILE A 33 -13.12 1.73 20.06
C ILE A 33 -13.28 3.16 19.54
N ASP A 34 -14.29 3.87 20.03
CA ASP A 34 -14.53 5.27 19.69
C ASP A 34 -13.95 6.20 20.76
N ASP A 35 -13.81 5.72 21.99
CA ASP A 35 -13.24 6.47 23.11
C ASP A 35 -12.82 5.55 24.28
N VAL A 36 -12.17 6.11 25.30
CA VAL A 36 -11.85 5.42 26.56
C VAL A 36 -12.38 6.24 27.74
N ASP A 37 -13.28 5.66 28.53
CA ASP A 37 -13.77 6.26 29.77
C ASP A 37 -12.81 5.94 30.92
N TRP A 38 -12.05 6.94 31.35
CA TRP A 38 -11.11 6.84 32.46
C TRP A 38 -11.73 7.09 33.83
N ASN A 39 -12.98 7.58 33.87
CA ASN A 39 -13.67 7.91 35.11
C ASN A 39 -14.52 6.75 35.64
N LYS A 40 -14.77 5.74 34.79
CA LYS A 40 -15.51 4.53 35.15
C LYS A 40 -14.59 3.33 35.27
N THR A 41 -15.01 2.42 36.12
CA THR A 41 -14.35 1.18 36.48
C THR A 41 -15.34 0.01 36.44
N PRO A 42 -14.88 -1.24 36.44
CA PRO A 42 -15.73 -2.41 36.60
C PRO A 42 -16.67 -2.37 37.82
N LYS A 43 -16.34 -1.61 38.87
CA LYS A 43 -17.14 -1.46 40.08
C LYS A 43 -18.38 -0.58 39.88
N ASP A 44 -18.41 0.23 38.83
CA ASP A 44 -19.54 1.09 38.53
C ASP A 44 -20.74 0.31 38.00
N SER A 45 -21.94 0.85 38.24
CA SER A 45 -23.21 0.27 37.82
C SER A 45 -23.70 0.79 36.48
N PHE A 46 -24.45 -0.04 35.76
CA PHE A 46 -25.19 0.34 34.57
C PHE A 46 -26.60 -0.25 34.60
N THR A 47 -27.53 0.38 33.88
CA THR A 47 -28.92 -0.07 33.78
C THR A 47 -29.07 -1.06 32.62
N MET A 48 -29.54 -2.26 32.90
CA MET A 48 -29.91 -3.27 31.92
C MET A 48 -31.16 -2.88 31.14
N SER A 49 -31.41 -3.56 30.01
CA SER A 49 -32.62 -3.36 29.21
C SER A 49 -33.91 -3.74 29.94
N ASP A 50 -33.82 -4.51 31.02
CA ASP A 50 -34.94 -4.86 31.91
C ASP A 50 -35.16 -3.84 33.05
N GLY A 51 -34.38 -2.75 33.07
CA GLY A 51 -34.47 -1.67 34.05
C GLY A 51 -33.72 -1.93 35.36
N LYS A 52 -33.05 -3.08 35.53
CA LYS A 52 -32.26 -3.37 36.74
C LYS A 52 -30.89 -2.73 36.65
N GLU A 53 -30.44 -2.14 37.75
CA GLU A 53 -29.05 -1.72 37.90
C GLU A 53 -28.18 -2.90 38.34
N MET A 54 -27.02 -3.03 37.71
CA MET A 54 -26.00 -4.00 38.10
C MET A 54 -24.60 -3.48 37.78
N THR A 55 -23.61 -3.96 38.52
CA THR A 55 -22.20 -3.63 38.24
C THR A 55 -21.68 -4.43 37.05
N PHE A 56 -20.60 -3.96 36.41
CA PHE A 56 -19.94 -4.75 35.38
C PHE A 56 -19.40 -6.07 35.95
N LEU A 57 -18.85 -6.05 37.17
CA LEU A 57 -18.39 -7.27 37.87
C LEU A 57 -19.49 -8.33 37.96
N GLU A 58 -20.67 -7.94 38.44
CA GLU A 58 -21.82 -8.83 38.57
C GLU A 58 -22.33 -9.32 37.21
N TYR A 59 -22.35 -8.45 36.21
CA TYR A 59 -22.80 -8.78 34.86
C TYR A 59 -21.96 -9.89 34.24
N TYR A 60 -20.64 -9.72 34.24
CA TYR A 60 -19.74 -10.69 33.64
C TYR A 60 -19.68 -12.00 34.42
N SER A 61 -19.78 -11.94 35.75
CA SER A 61 -19.87 -13.13 36.59
C SER A 61 -21.17 -13.91 36.33
N LYS A 62 -22.33 -13.23 36.34
CA LYS A 62 -23.64 -13.89 36.23
C LYS A 62 -23.97 -14.38 34.82
N ASN A 63 -23.65 -13.59 33.80
CA ASN A 63 -24.04 -13.90 32.43
C ASN A 63 -23.01 -14.76 31.68
N TYR A 64 -21.74 -14.66 32.05
CA TYR A 64 -20.65 -15.34 31.34
C TYR A 64 -19.76 -16.20 32.25
N GLY A 65 -19.96 -16.19 33.57
CA GLY A 65 -19.12 -16.95 34.52
C GLY A 65 -17.69 -16.43 34.63
N ILE A 66 -17.46 -15.15 34.30
CA ILE A 66 -16.10 -14.57 34.21
C ILE A 66 -15.80 -13.75 35.46
N THR A 67 -14.68 -14.04 36.11
CA THR A 67 -14.12 -13.24 37.19
C THR A 67 -13.12 -12.24 36.63
N ILE A 68 -13.41 -10.94 36.79
CA ILE A 68 -12.55 -9.83 36.38
C ILE A 68 -11.44 -9.67 37.42
N LYS A 69 -10.19 -9.51 36.97
CA LYS A 69 -9.02 -9.43 37.86
C LYS A 69 -8.64 -8.00 38.19
N GLU A 70 -8.72 -7.12 37.21
CA GLU A 70 -8.33 -5.72 37.35
C GLU A 70 -9.58 -4.87 37.59
N GLU A 71 -9.91 -4.60 38.85
CA GLU A 71 -11.17 -3.92 39.17
C GLU A 71 -11.13 -2.40 38.98
N ASP A 72 -9.95 -1.82 38.81
CA ASP A 72 -9.74 -0.37 38.63
C ASP A 72 -9.36 -0.01 37.17
N GLN A 73 -9.54 -0.94 36.22
CA GLN A 73 -9.29 -0.68 34.80
C GLN A 73 -10.32 0.31 34.21
N PRO A 74 -9.91 1.17 33.26
CA PRO A 74 -10.86 2.03 32.53
C PRO A 74 -11.78 1.21 31.63
N LEU A 75 -12.82 1.84 31.07
CA LEU A 75 -13.74 1.21 30.13
C LEU A 75 -13.52 1.70 28.69
N LEU A 76 -13.65 0.81 27.71
CA LEU A 76 -13.64 1.18 26.30
C LEU A 76 -15.07 1.55 25.87
N ILE A 77 -15.22 2.67 25.16
CA ILE A 77 -16.51 3.12 24.63
C ILE A 77 -16.60 2.71 23.16
N HIS A 78 -17.69 2.04 22.81
CA HIS A 78 -18.15 1.87 21.45
C HIS A 78 -19.49 2.57 21.24
N ARG A 79 -19.58 3.40 20.20
CA ARG A 79 -20.81 4.11 19.81
C ARG A 79 -21.30 3.47 18.51
N PRO A 80 -22.35 2.61 18.57
CA PRO A 80 -22.91 2.03 17.36
C PRO A 80 -23.33 3.12 16.39
N SER A 81 -22.98 3.01 15.10
CA SER A 81 -23.63 3.83 14.07
C SER A 81 -25.13 3.58 14.14
N GLU A 82 -25.93 4.63 13.97
CA GLU A 82 -27.39 4.60 14.09
C GLU A 82 -27.99 3.42 13.32
N ARG A 83 -28.22 2.32 14.04
CA ARG A 83 -28.94 1.15 13.52
C ARG A 83 -30.27 1.10 14.24
N GLN A 84 -31.33 1.08 13.45
CA GLN A 84 -32.64 0.68 13.92
C GLN A 84 -32.57 -0.81 14.25
N ASN A 85 -33.05 -1.18 15.43
CA ASN A 85 -33.36 -2.58 15.73
C ASN A 85 -34.64 -2.99 14.96
N ASP A 86 -34.96 -4.29 14.93
CA ASP A 86 -36.14 -4.86 14.21
C ASP A 86 -37.50 -4.27 14.64
N ARG A 87 -37.52 -3.39 15.65
CA ARG A 87 -38.71 -2.68 16.17
C ARG A 87 -38.71 -1.18 15.86
N GLY A 88 -37.79 -0.69 15.03
CA GLY A 88 -37.72 0.72 14.62
C GLY A 88 -37.21 1.70 15.69
N MET A 89 -36.72 1.22 16.84
CA MET A 89 -36.06 2.07 17.83
C MET A 89 -34.60 2.32 17.44
N LEU A 90 -34.21 3.60 17.41
CA LEU A 90 -32.81 4.00 17.30
C LEU A 90 -32.06 3.46 18.54
N LEU A 91 -31.05 2.61 18.32
CA LEU A 91 -30.12 2.20 19.37
C LEU A 91 -29.20 3.38 19.71
N LYS A 92 -29.70 4.35 20.47
CA LYS A 92 -28.91 5.40 21.12
C LYS A 92 -28.41 4.86 22.45
N GLY A 93 -27.32 4.10 22.42
CA GLY A 93 -26.67 3.61 23.63
C GLY A 93 -25.18 3.46 23.41
N GLU A 94 -24.39 4.13 24.23
CA GLU A 94 -22.96 3.88 24.33
C GLU A 94 -22.75 2.49 24.93
N ILE A 95 -21.92 1.67 24.29
CA ILE A 95 -21.56 0.34 24.79
C ILE A 95 -20.22 0.48 25.50
N LEU A 96 -20.20 0.11 26.78
CA LEU A 96 -18.99 0.08 27.61
C LEU A 96 -18.44 -1.34 27.66
N LEU A 97 -17.15 -1.50 27.38
CA LEU A 97 -16.46 -2.79 27.32
C LEU A 97 -15.24 -2.77 28.23
N LEU A 98 -14.94 -3.89 28.88
CA LEU A 98 -13.73 -4.01 29.70
C LEU A 98 -12.51 -4.33 28.81
N PRO A 99 -11.40 -3.58 28.95
CA PRO A 99 -10.14 -3.89 28.28
C PRO A 99 -9.65 -5.32 28.52
N GLU A 100 -9.77 -5.86 29.73
CA GLU A 100 -9.35 -7.23 30.08
C GLU A 100 -10.02 -8.30 29.21
N LEU A 101 -11.25 -8.05 28.76
CA LEU A 101 -12.04 -8.99 27.97
C LEU A 101 -12.04 -8.67 26.47
N SER A 102 -11.34 -7.60 26.08
CA SER A 102 -11.32 -7.06 24.72
C SER A 102 -9.98 -7.32 24.06
N PHE A 103 -9.99 -8.13 23.00
CA PHE A 103 -8.78 -8.52 22.28
C PHE A 103 -8.67 -7.73 20.99
N MET A 104 -7.53 -7.07 20.77
CA MET A 104 -7.25 -6.38 19.52
C MET A 104 -7.32 -7.33 18.33
N THR A 105 -8.05 -6.94 17.28
CA THR A 105 -8.16 -7.69 16.04
C THR A 105 -7.18 -7.16 14.98
N GLY A 106 -6.93 -7.98 13.96
CA GLY A 106 -5.99 -7.64 12.89
C GLY A 106 -4.53 -7.77 13.30
N ILE A 107 -3.64 -7.36 12.40
CA ILE A 107 -2.19 -7.39 12.61
C ILE A 107 -1.76 -6.03 13.17
N PRO A 108 -1.22 -5.95 14.40
CA PRO A 108 -0.80 -4.68 14.98
C PRO A 108 0.25 -3.98 14.13
N GLU A 109 0.21 -2.64 14.03
CA GLU A 109 1.19 -1.87 13.23
C GLU A 109 2.65 -2.10 13.64
N LYS A 110 2.90 -2.33 14.94
CA LYS A 110 4.23 -2.69 15.43
C LYS A 110 4.71 -4.02 14.86
N MET A 111 3.81 -4.99 14.72
CA MET A 111 4.09 -6.28 14.10
C MET A 111 4.26 -6.15 12.59
N LYS A 112 3.45 -5.33 11.91
CA LYS A 112 3.63 -5.02 10.47
C LYS A 112 5.00 -4.42 10.16
N LYS A 113 5.53 -3.58 11.05
CA LYS A 113 6.87 -2.98 10.94
C LYS A 113 8.01 -3.96 11.26
N ASP A 114 7.73 -5.05 11.97
CA ASP A 114 8.69 -6.12 12.24
C ASP A 114 8.68 -7.16 11.12
N PHE A 115 9.74 -7.13 10.30
CA PHE A 115 9.90 -8.03 9.17
C PHE A 115 9.93 -9.52 9.57
N ARG A 116 10.45 -9.87 10.74
CA ARG A 116 10.53 -11.28 11.17
C ARG A 116 9.14 -11.80 11.54
N ALA A 117 8.43 -11.06 12.38
CA ALA A 117 7.08 -11.39 12.79
C ALA A 117 6.12 -11.47 11.59
N MET A 118 6.23 -10.54 10.64
CA MET A 118 5.44 -10.60 9.39
C MET A 118 5.82 -11.78 8.50
N LYS A 119 7.10 -12.15 8.41
CA LYS A 119 7.53 -13.30 7.60
C LYS A 119 6.93 -14.60 8.14
N ASP A 120 6.99 -14.83 9.44
CA ASP A 120 6.47 -16.04 10.08
C ASP A 120 4.94 -16.11 9.96
N LEU A 121 4.26 -14.97 10.15
CA LEU A 121 2.82 -14.86 9.94
C LEU A 121 2.43 -15.09 8.48
N THR A 122 3.18 -14.52 7.52
CA THR A 122 2.92 -14.68 6.09
C THR A 122 3.06 -16.13 5.65
N GLN A 123 4.01 -16.88 6.22
CA GLN A 123 4.15 -18.32 5.95
C GLN A 123 2.94 -19.14 6.40
N GLN A 124 2.24 -18.68 7.44
CA GLN A 124 1.01 -19.31 7.94
C GLN A 124 -0.22 -18.89 7.12
N ILE A 125 -0.30 -17.63 6.71
CA ILE A 125 -1.46 -17.07 5.99
C ILE A 125 -1.45 -17.46 4.51
N ASN A 126 -0.29 -17.47 3.86
CA ASN A 126 -0.18 -17.75 2.44
C ASN A 126 -0.17 -19.26 2.19
N LEU A 127 -1.37 -19.83 2.05
CA LEU A 127 -1.55 -21.21 1.63
C LEU A 127 -1.18 -21.36 0.15
N SER A 128 -0.40 -22.39 -0.17
CA SER A 128 -0.21 -22.80 -1.57
C SER A 128 -1.54 -23.28 -2.19
N PRO A 129 -1.70 -23.25 -3.53
CA PRO A 129 -2.92 -23.72 -4.17
C PRO A 129 -3.36 -25.12 -3.73
N LYS A 130 -2.39 -26.04 -3.54
CA LYS A 130 -2.65 -27.40 -3.04
C LYS A 130 -3.16 -27.40 -1.60
N GLN A 131 -2.53 -26.63 -0.70
CA GLN A 131 -2.99 -26.53 0.69
C GLN A 131 -4.38 -25.89 0.78
N HIS A 132 -4.64 -24.86 -0.02
CA HIS A 132 -5.95 -24.21 -0.08
C HIS A 132 -7.04 -25.18 -0.57
N HIS A 133 -6.75 -25.95 -1.61
CA HIS A 133 -7.65 -27.00 -2.10
C HIS A 133 -7.94 -28.07 -1.03
N ASN A 134 -6.90 -28.61 -0.38
CA ASN A 134 -7.08 -29.57 0.71
C ASN A 134 -7.91 -29.00 1.87
N ALA A 135 -7.74 -27.71 2.20
CA ALA A 135 -8.53 -27.04 3.23
C ALA A 135 -10.02 -26.93 2.83
N LEU A 136 -10.31 -26.64 1.56
CA LEU A 136 -11.67 -26.66 1.02
C LEU A 136 -12.28 -28.06 1.06
N GLU A 137 -11.54 -29.10 0.66
CA GLU A 137 -12.00 -30.49 0.76
C GLU A 137 -12.33 -30.87 2.22
N CYS A 138 -11.47 -30.48 3.17
CA CYS A 138 -11.71 -30.71 4.59
C CYS A 138 -12.98 -29.99 5.08
N LEU A 139 -13.23 -28.76 4.62
CA LEU A 139 -14.45 -28.02 4.94
C LEU A 139 -15.69 -28.72 4.37
N LEU A 140 -15.66 -29.12 3.10
CA LEU A 140 -16.75 -29.85 2.45
C LEU A 140 -17.05 -31.17 3.17
N GLN A 141 -16.01 -31.91 3.58
CA GLN A 141 -16.16 -33.12 4.37
C GLN A 141 -16.78 -32.85 5.75
N ARG A 142 -16.38 -31.76 6.43
CA ARG A 142 -16.96 -31.38 7.73
C ARG A 142 -18.44 -31.00 7.61
N ILE A 143 -18.81 -30.26 6.57
CA ILE A 143 -20.21 -29.91 6.30
C ILE A 143 -21.02 -31.17 5.99
N SER A 144 -20.50 -32.05 5.13
CA SER A 144 -21.18 -33.29 4.74
C SER A 144 -21.35 -34.27 5.90
N LYS A 145 -20.40 -34.33 6.83
CA LYS A 145 -20.48 -35.19 8.03
C LYS A 145 -21.36 -34.60 9.13
N ASN A 146 -21.70 -33.31 9.07
CA ASN A 146 -22.53 -32.67 10.06
C ASN A 146 -24.02 -32.84 9.69
N GLU A 147 -24.71 -33.68 10.45
CA GLU A 147 -26.13 -33.97 10.21
C GLU A 147 -27.03 -32.75 10.25
N THR A 148 -26.77 -31.77 11.11
CA THR A 148 -27.62 -30.57 11.21
C THR A 148 -27.49 -29.71 9.96
N ALA A 149 -26.26 -29.52 9.48
CA ALA A 149 -26.00 -28.80 8.24
C ALA A 149 -26.59 -29.53 7.02
N SER A 150 -26.46 -30.86 6.96
CA SER A 150 -26.99 -31.68 5.88
C SER A 150 -28.53 -31.67 5.82
N LYS A 151 -29.19 -31.72 6.99
CA LYS A 151 -30.66 -31.61 7.09
C LYS A 151 -31.16 -30.25 6.61
N GLU A 152 -30.49 -29.17 7.00
CA GLU A 152 -30.83 -27.83 6.51
C GLU A 152 -30.64 -27.73 4.99
N LEU A 153 -29.50 -28.14 4.43
CA LEU A 153 -29.29 -28.14 2.97
C LEU A 153 -30.38 -28.92 2.23
N THR A 154 -30.70 -30.12 2.71
CA THR A 154 -31.75 -30.98 2.13
C THR A 154 -33.13 -30.34 2.23
N ARG A 155 -33.44 -29.65 3.34
CA ARG A 155 -34.69 -28.89 3.52
C ARG A 155 -34.86 -27.79 2.46
N TRP A 156 -33.76 -27.18 2.03
CA TRP A 156 -33.73 -26.21 0.92
C TRP A 156 -33.65 -26.87 -0.47
N GLY A 157 -33.60 -28.21 -0.55
CA GLY A 157 -33.41 -28.94 -1.81
C GLY A 157 -32.01 -28.78 -2.41
N LEU A 158 -31.03 -28.40 -1.59
CA LEU A 158 -29.66 -28.13 -2.01
C LEU A 158 -28.72 -29.31 -1.71
N CYS A 159 -27.75 -29.53 -2.59
CA CYS A 159 -26.68 -30.51 -2.40
C CYS A 159 -25.33 -29.87 -2.75
N LEU A 160 -24.34 -30.07 -1.89
CA LEU A 160 -22.97 -29.61 -2.11
C LEU A 160 -22.15 -30.70 -2.82
N GLN A 161 -21.40 -30.31 -3.84
CA GLN A 161 -20.42 -31.19 -4.48
C GLN A 161 -19.24 -31.46 -3.53
N LYS A 162 -18.60 -32.62 -3.71
CA LYS A 162 -17.47 -33.06 -2.87
C LYS A 162 -16.13 -32.43 -3.24
N ASP A 163 -16.08 -31.72 -4.36
CA ASP A 163 -14.88 -31.12 -4.93
C ASP A 163 -15.25 -29.78 -5.59
N VAL A 164 -14.23 -28.96 -5.87
CA VAL A 164 -14.37 -27.71 -6.62
C VAL A 164 -14.77 -27.99 -8.07
N HIS A 165 -15.60 -27.12 -8.63
CA HIS A 165 -16.04 -27.23 -10.02
C HIS A 165 -14.85 -27.06 -10.97
N LYS A 166 -14.70 -28.00 -11.91
CA LYS A 166 -13.63 -28.01 -12.92
C LYS A 166 -14.10 -27.30 -14.17
N ILE A 167 -13.30 -26.34 -14.63
CA ILE A 167 -13.59 -25.54 -15.82
C ILE A 167 -12.44 -25.74 -16.82
N GLU A 168 -12.78 -25.89 -18.09
CA GLU A 168 -11.79 -25.90 -19.16
C GLU A 168 -11.28 -24.47 -19.41
N GLY A 169 -10.02 -24.23 -19.05
CA GLY A 169 -9.33 -22.97 -19.31
C GLY A 169 -8.44 -23.06 -20.55
N ARG A 170 -7.98 -21.90 -21.04
CA ARG A 170 -6.99 -21.81 -22.12
C ARG A 170 -5.77 -21.04 -21.65
N VAL A 171 -4.58 -21.51 -22.02
CA VAL A 171 -3.33 -20.79 -21.81
C VAL A 171 -3.05 -19.96 -23.06
N LEU A 172 -2.96 -18.64 -22.91
CA LEU A 172 -2.62 -17.75 -24.02
C LEU A 172 -1.16 -17.97 -24.46
N PRO A 173 -0.85 -17.83 -25.76
CA PRO A 173 0.52 -17.91 -26.23
C PRO A 173 1.38 -16.80 -25.62
N MET A 174 2.68 -17.05 -25.53
CA MET A 174 3.64 -16.06 -25.06
C MET A 174 3.78 -14.92 -26.06
N GLU A 175 3.75 -13.69 -25.56
CA GLU A 175 3.90 -12.49 -26.38
C GLU A 175 5.37 -12.24 -26.74
N ARG A 176 5.57 -11.59 -27.90
CA ARG A 176 6.90 -11.15 -28.34
C ARG A 176 7.18 -9.75 -27.79
N ILE A 177 8.31 -9.61 -27.10
CA ILE A 177 8.84 -8.33 -26.63
C ILE A 177 9.73 -7.74 -27.71
N ASN A 178 9.43 -6.51 -28.10
CA ASN A 178 10.16 -5.76 -29.12
C ASN A 178 11.04 -4.69 -28.45
N LEU A 179 12.32 -4.69 -28.81
CA LEU A 179 13.29 -3.64 -28.51
C LEU A 179 13.55 -2.82 -29.79
N ARG A 180 14.58 -1.95 -29.78
CA ARG A 180 14.85 -1.09 -30.94
C ARG A 180 15.18 -1.87 -32.21
N ASN A 181 16.09 -2.83 -32.09
CA ASN A 181 16.63 -3.61 -33.22
C ASN A 181 16.38 -5.11 -33.08
N THR A 182 16.05 -5.58 -31.89
CA THR A 182 15.89 -7.00 -31.56
C THR A 182 14.51 -7.28 -30.98
N SER A 183 14.11 -8.55 -31.01
CA SER A 183 12.88 -9.00 -30.38
C SER A 183 13.07 -10.40 -29.83
N PHE A 184 12.39 -10.75 -28.75
CA PHE A 184 12.46 -12.07 -28.13
C PHE A 184 11.10 -12.50 -27.57
N VAL A 185 10.89 -13.80 -27.43
CA VAL A 185 9.68 -14.36 -26.80
C VAL A 185 9.91 -14.52 -25.31
N THR A 186 8.90 -14.22 -24.49
CA THR A 186 9.02 -14.32 -23.02
C THR A 186 9.21 -15.76 -22.54
N SER A 187 9.98 -15.91 -21.47
CA SER A 187 10.13 -17.20 -20.78
C SER A 187 8.89 -17.54 -19.93
N GLN A 188 8.77 -18.81 -19.52
CA GLN A 188 7.70 -19.27 -18.60
C GLN A 188 7.76 -18.60 -17.22
N GLU A 189 8.91 -18.03 -16.84
CA GLU A 189 9.07 -17.28 -15.58
C GLU A 189 8.46 -15.87 -15.63
N LEU A 190 8.04 -15.40 -16.82
CA LEU A 190 7.48 -14.06 -17.06
C LEU A 190 8.35 -12.92 -16.49
N ASN A 191 9.67 -13.09 -16.59
CA ASN A 191 10.65 -12.10 -16.16
C ASN A 191 11.72 -11.95 -17.25
N TRP A 192 11.81 -10.74 -17.82
CA TRP A 192 12.69 -10.43 -18.95
C TRP A 192 13.60 -9.21 -18.71
N ILE A 193 13.87 -8.88 -17.44
CA ILE A 193 14.73 -7.74 -17.09
C ILE A 193 16.15 -7.94 -17.65
N LYS A 194 16.64 -9.18 -17.69
CA LYS A 194 17.99 -9.47 -18.17
C LYS A 194 18.13 -9.20 -19.66
N GLU A 195 17.11 -9.53 -20.43
CA GLU A 195 17.02 -9.40 -21.87
C GLU A 195 16.94 -7.91 -22.24
N VAL A 196 16.03 -7.18 -21.61
CA VAL A 196 15.88 -5.72 -21.81
C VAL A 196 17.15 -4.94 -21.46
N THR A 197 17.91 -5.38 -20.46
CA THR A 197 19.10 -4.65 -20.00
C THR A 197 20.37 -5.00 -20.78
N ARG A 198 20.30 -5.93 -21.73
CA ARG A 198 21.42 -6.34 -22.57
C ARG A 198 21.42 -5.68 -23.95
N ASP A 199 20.26 -5.21 -24.39
CA ASP A 199 20.03 -4.66 -25.72
C ASP A 199 19.49 -3.23 -25.68
N LEU A 200 19.57 -2.56 -26.82
CA LEU A 200 19.11 -1.18 -26.99
C LEU A 200 17.60 -1.05 -26.77
N SER A 201 17.22 -0.20 -25.82
CA SER A 201 15.82 0.20 -25.62
C SER A 201 15.28 0.93 -26.86
N ILE A 202 13.96 0.86 -27.08
CA ILE A 202 13.28 1.51 -28.23
C ILE A 202 13.68 2.98 -28.35
N LEU A 203 13.61 3.71 -27.23
CA LEU A 203 14.03 5.10 -27.13
C LEU A 203 14.72 5.33 -25.79
N THR A 204 15.91 5.89 -25.83
CA THR A 204 16.63 6.38 -24.64
C THR A 204 16.74 7.89 -24.68
N VAL A 205 16.65 8.52 -23.51
CA VAL A 205 16.89 9.96 -23.37
C VAL A 205 18.25 10.15 -22.71
N PRO A 206 19.21 10.83 -23.36
CA PRO A 206 20.54 11.03 -22.78
C PRO A 206 20.46 11.96 -21.57
N MET A 207 21.19 11.60 -20.52
CA MET A 207 21.20 12.27 -19.22
C MET A 207 22.51 13.03 -19.07
N HIS A 208 22.51 14.27 -19.55
CA HIS A 208 23.67 15.17 -19.58
C HIS A 208 23.81 15.97 -18.28
N PHE A 209 22.70 16.50 -17.75
CA PHE A 209 22.71 17.38 -16.58
C PHE A 209 21.76 16.84 -15.53
N TRP A 210 22.31 16.27 -14.46
CA TRP A 210 21.54 15.75 -13.35
C TRP A 210 22.33 15.87 -12.05
N ALA A 211 21.61 15.96 -10.94
CA ALA A 211 22.22 16.14 -9.63
C ALA A 211 21.94 14.96 -8.72
N LEU A 212 22.97 14.51 -7.99
CA LEU A 212 22.90 13.46 -6.98
C LEU A 212 23.07 14.07 -5.59
N PHE A 213 22.00 14.05 -4.82
CA PHE A 213 21.96 14.51 -3.44
C PHE A 213 22.13 13.32 -2.50
N TYR A 214 23.14 13.37 -1.64
CA TYR A 214 23.44 12.28 -0.72
C TYR A 214 23.96 12.82 0.62
N PRO A 215 23.62 12.16 1.74
CA PRO A 215 24.24 12.45 3.04
C PRO A 215 25.71 12.07 3.03
N LYS A 216 26.56 12.81 3.73
CA LYS A 216 28.00 12.52 3.85
C LYS A 216 28.32 11.04 4.17
N ARG A 217 27.51 10.41 5.03
CA ARG A 217 27.64 9.00 5.43
C ARG A 217 27.35 7.96 4.33
N ALA A 218 26.79 8.39 3.20
CA ALA A 218 26.41 7.52 2.08
C ALA A 218 27.30 7.73 0.84
N VAL A 219 28.45 8.40 0.99
CA VAL A 219 29.34 8.76 -0.13
C VAL A 219 29.84 7.54 -0.91
N ASP A 220 30.19 6.46 -0.22
CA ASP A 220 30.70 5.26 -0.88
C ASP A 220 29.60 4.57 -1.70
N GLN A 221 28.40 4.43 -1.13
CA GLN A 221 27.25 3.85 -1.84
C GLN A 221 26.81 4.73 -3.01
N ALA A 222 26.92 6.05 -2.89
CA ALA A 222 26.64 6.98 -3.98
C ALA A 222 27.63 6.79 -5.14
N ARG A 223 28.93 6.69 -4.84
CA ARG A 223 29.98 6.40 -5.84
C ARG A 223 29.80 5.05 -6.51
N GLU A 224 29.57 4.00 -5.73
CA GLU A 224 29.31 2.65 -6.26
C GLU A 224 28.09 2.63 -7.17
N LEU A 225 27.01 3.32 -6.78
CA LEU A 225 25.81 3.43 -7.59
C LEU A 225 26.08 4.12 -8.93
N VAL A 226 26.74 5.29 -8.93
CA VAL A 226 27.05 6.04 -10.16
C VAL A 226 27.92 5.21 -11.10
N ASN A 227 29.00 4.62 -10.57
CA ASN A 227 29.88 3.75 -11.34
C ASN A 227 29.12 2.54 -11.94
N MET A 228 28.20 1.96 -11.17
CA MET A 228 27.36 0.88 -11.67
C MET A 228 26.44 1.37 -12.79
N LEU A 229 25.72 2.48 -12.58
CA LEU A 229 24.81 3.07 -13.57
C LEU A 229 25.52 3.36 -14.89
N GLU A 230 26.68 4.01 -14.86
CA GLU A 230 27.49 4.29 -16.05
C GLU A 230 27.85 3.00 -16.81
N LYS A 231 28.24 1.94 -16.07
CA LYS A 231 28.59 0.64 -16.66
C LYS A 231 27.40 -0.05 -17.34
N ILE A 232 26.19 0.10 -16.80
CA ILE A 232 24.99 -0.57 -17.33
C ILE A 232 24.18 0.29 -18.31
N ALA A 233 24.50 1.58 -18.44
CA ALA A 233 23.82 2.52 -19.35
C ALA A 233 24.17 2.26 -20.83
N GLY A 234 25.42 1.90 -21.12
CA GLY A 234 25.88 1.60 -22.48
C GLY A 234 25.05 0.53 -23.20
N PRO A 235 24.88 -0.68 -22.64
CA PRO A 235 24.11 -1.76 -23.26
C PRO A 235 22.67 -1.39 -23.62
N ILE A 236 22.00 -0.58 -22.79
CA ILE A 236 20.63 -0.14 -23.08
C ILE A 236 20.56 1.02 -24.09
N GLY A 237 21.71 1.57 -24.48
CA GLY A 237 21.81 2.70 -25.40
C GLY A 237 21.60 4.05 -24.74
N MET A 238 21.74 4.15 -23.41
CA MET A 238 21.57 5.41 -22.69
C MET A 238 22.93 6.04 -22.40
N HIS A 239 23.12 7.27 -22.82
CA HIS A 239 24.30 8.06 -22.44
C HIS A 239 24.03 8.75 -21.10
N MET A 240 24.91 8.55 -20.12
CA MET A 240 24.85 9.20 -18.82
C MET A 240 26.17 9.93 -18.56
N SER A 241 26.09 11.26 -18.40
CA SER A 241 27.20 12.07 -17.93
C SER A 241 27.36 11.97 -16.41
N PRO A 242 28.54 12.28 -15.84
CA PRO A 242 28.72 12.33 -14.38
C PRO A 242 27.73 13.32 -13.73
N PRO A 243 27.15 13.00 -12.56
CA PRO A 243 26.25 13.90 -11.88
C PRO A 243 26.96 15.12 -11.29
N ALA A 244 26.20 16.20 -11.07
CA ALA A 244 26.55 17.19 -10.06
C ALA A 244 26.43 16.54 -8.67
N TRP A 245 27.58 16.35 -8.00
CA TRP A 245 27.65 15.76 -6.67
C TRP A 245 27.27 16.79 -5.61
N VAL A 246 26.20 16.54 -4.86
CA VAL A 246 25.71 17.44 -3.81
C VAL A 246 25.70 16.70 -2.48
N GLU A 247 26.75 16.90 -1.69
CA GLU A 247 26.83 16.40 -0.32
C GLU A 247 25.92 17.21 0.61
N LEU A 248 25.06 16.51 1.36
CA LEU A 248 24.18 17.11 2.35
C LEU A 248 24.82 17.05 3.74
N LYS A 249 24.73 18.17 4.46
CA LYS A 249 25.24 18.31 5.84
C LYS A 249 24.56 17.39 6.85
N ASP A 250 23.28 17.08 6.64
CA ASP A 250 22.45 16.27 7.53
C ASP A 250 21.26 15.65 6.78
N ASP A 251 20.52 14.78 7.49
CA ASP A 251 19.36 14.06 6.95
C ASP A 251 18.00 14.74 7.23
N ARG A 252 18.00 16.06 7.46
CA ARG A 252 16.77 16.81 7.76
C ARG A 252 16.02 17.18 6.48
N ILE A 253 14.70 17.21 6.57
CA ILE A 253 13.83 17.54 5.43
C ILE A 253 14.17 18.92 4.88
N GLU A 254 14.33 19.91 5.75
CA GLU A 254 14.65 21.28 5.35
C GLU A 254 15.95 21.37 4.56
N THR A 255 16.96 20.55 4.93
CA THR A 255 18.26 20.51 4.27
C THR A 255 18.14 19.95 2.84
N TYR A 256 17.39 18.87 2.63
CA TYR A 256 17.14 18.35 1.28
C TYR A 256 16.40 19.38 0.43
N ILE A 257 15.28 19.91 0.94
CA ILE A 257 14.41 20.81 0.18
C ILE A 257 15.13 22.10 -0.21
N ARG A 258 15.82 22.76 0.74
CA ARG A 258 16.56 24.00 0.45
C ARG A 258 17.69 23.78 -0.54
N THR A 259 18.45 22.69 -0.39
CA THR A 259 19.58 22.41 -1.29
C THR A 259 19.10 22.06 -2.70
N ILE A 260 18.04 21.25 -2.84
CA ILE A 260 17.43 20.95 -4.14
C ILE A 260 16.89 22.23 -4.81
N GLN A 261 16.17 23.07 -4.06
CA GLN A 261 15.65 24.34 -4.56
C GLN A 261 16.77 25.28 -5.01
N SER A 262 17.82 25.42 -4.21
CA SER A 262 18.97 26.24 -4.55
C SER A 262 19.64 25.77 -5.84
N MET A 263 19.78 24.45 -6.03
CA MET A 263 20.39 23.92 -7.24
C MET A 263 19.51 24.18 -8.48
N LEU A 264 18.20 23.88 -8.38
CA LEU A 264 17.25 24.13 -9.47
C LEU A 264 17.16 25.61 -9.86
N GLY A 265 17.38 26.53 -8.92
CA GLY A 265 17.38 27.98 -9.18
C GLY A 265 18.65 28.50 -9.87
N VAL A 266 19.80 27.84 -9.68
CA VAL A 266 21.08 28.23 -10.28
C VAL A 266 21.25 27.58 -11.66
N GLU A 267 20.88 26.31 -11.79
CA GLU A 267 21.02 25.55 -13.03
C GLU A 267 19.65 25.34 -13.69
N GLY A 268 19.27 26.23 -14.60
CA GLY A 268 18.01 26.12 -15.38
C GLY A 268 17.95 24.94 -16.36
N LYS A 269 18.84 23.95 -16.26
CA LYS A 269 19.00 22.82 -17.21
C LYS A 269 19.01 21.44 -16.55
N ILE A 270 18.76 21.31 -15.24
CA ILE A 270 18.72 20.00 -14.58
C ILE A 270 17.61 19.14 -15.18
N GLN A 271 17.97 18.00 -15.76
CA GLN A 271 17.02 17.02 -16.32
C GLN A 271 16.43 16.12 -15.24
N MET A 272 17.18 15.86 -14.17
CA MET A 272 16.74 14.95 -13.11
C MET A 272 17.41 15.23 -11.76
N VAL A 273 16.63 15.04 -10.69
CA VAL A 273 17.10 15.05 -9.30
C VAL A 273 17.13 13.62 -8.77
N VAL A 274 18.28 13.14 -8.33
CA VAL A 274 18.43 11.84 -7.67
C VAL A 274 18.79 12.06 -6.20
N CYS A 275 18.04 11.48 -5.27
CA CYS A 275 18.26 11.64 -3.83
C CYS A 275 18.48 10.28 -3.17
N ILE A 276 19.59 10.10 -2.47
CA ILE A 276 19.81 8.98 -1.57
C ILE A 276 19.29 9.36 -0.19
N ILE A 277 18.39 8.55 0.38
CA ILE A 277 17.82 8.76 1.71
C ILE A 277 18.18 7.63 2.67
N MET A 278 18.21 7.97 3.96
CA MET A 278 18.58 7.05 5.02
C MET A 278 17.34 6.51 5.74
N GLY A 279 17.19 5.19 5.79
CA GLY A 279 16.06 4.54 6.47
C GLY A 279 14.73 4.75 5.74
N THR A 280 13.63 4.34 6.36
CA THR A 280 12.28 4.44 5.77
C THR A 280 11.62 5.76 6.21
N ARG A 281 11.92 6.85 5.50
CA ARG A 281 11.45 8.22 5.78
C ARG A 281 10.38 8.67 4.78
N GLU A 282 9.13 8.26 5.01
CA GLU A 282 7.98 8.62 4.16
C GLU A 282 7.72 10.13 4.15
N ASP A 283 7.95 10.80 5.27
CA ASP A 283 7.89 12.25 5.43
C ASP A 283 8.86 12.98 4.50
N LEU A 284 10.12 12.54 4.45
CA LEU A 284 11.14 13.09 3.56
C LEU A 284 10.83 12.79 2.10
N TYR A 285 10.41 11.56 1.78
CA TYR A 285 9.98 11.19 0.43
C TYR A 285 8.83 12.07 -0.06
N GLY A 286 7.79 12.25 0.77
CA GLY A 286 6.65 13.10 0.49
C GLY A 286 7.04 14.56 0.26
N ALA A 287 7.96 15.10 1.07
CA ALA A 287 8.48 16.45 0.91
C ALA A 287 9.25 16.63 -0.42
N ILE A 288 10.17 15.72 -0.76
CA ILE A 288 10.93 15.76 -2.02
C ILE A 288 9.96 15.68 -3.21
N LYS A 289 8.98 14.78 -3.17
CA LYS A 289 7.98 14.64 -4.24
C LYS A 289 7.08 15.87 -4.36
N LYS A 290 6.64 16.46 -3.25
CA LYS A 290 5.88 17.71 -3.28
C LYS A 290 6.66 18.84 -3.93
N LEU A 291 7.97 18.96 -3.62
CA LEU A 291 8.83 19.93 -4.27
C LEU A 291 8.92 19.67 -5.78
N CYS A 292 9.40 18.49 -6.18
CA CYS A 292 9.71 18.17 -7.58
C CYS A 292 8.49 17.96 -8.48
N CYS A 293 7.30 17.70 -7.94
CA CYS A 293 6.10 17.47 -8.75
C CYS A 293 5.12 18.66 -8.74
N VAL A 294 5.19 19.56 -7.75
CA VAL A 294 4.23 20.66 -7.59
C VAL A 294 4.90 22.03 -7.62
N GLN A 295 5.98 22.23 -6.85
CA GLN A 295 6.57 23.56 -6.65
C GLN A 295 7.62 23.92 -7.70
N ALA A 296 8.49 22.97 -8.04
CA ALA A 296 9.56 23.12 -9.03
C ALA A 296 9.62 21.84 -9.88
N PRO A 297 8.80 21.73 -10.95
CA PRO A 297 8.65 20.51 -11.73
C PRO A 297 9.96 20.00 -12.32
N VAL A 298 10.44 18.85 -11.82
CA VAL A 298 11.62 18.13 -12.33
C VAL A 298 11.46 16.64 -12.05
N PRO A 299 11.78 15.73 -13.00
CA PRO A 299 11.83 14.31 -12.72
C PRO A 299 12.72 14.00 -11.52
N SER A 300 12.23 13.15 -10.60
CA SER A 300 12.99 12.79 -9.40
C SER A 300 13.04 11.30 -9.10
N GLN A 301 14.20 10.81 -8.69
CA GLN A 301 14.46 9.44 -8.25
C GLN A 301 14.92 9.44 -6.80
N VAL A 302 14.15 8.83 -5.90
CA VAL A 302 14.54 8.68 -4.49
C VAL A 302 14.97 7.24 -4.25
N ILE A 303 16.13 7.05 -3.63
CA ILE A 303 16.78 5.76 -3.44
C ILE A 303 17.08 5.58 -1.96
N ASN A 304 16.60 4.49 -1.37
CA ASN A 304 16.95 4.17 0.00
C ASN A 304 18.35 3.55 0.04
N VAL A 305 19.25 4.07 0.88
CA VAL A 305 20.62 3.54 1.04
C VAL A 305 20.64 2.02 1.27
N ARG A 306 19.63 1.47 1.97
CA ARG A 306 19.53 0.02 2.26
C ARG A 306 19.39 -0.82 1.00
N THR A 307 18.86 -0.25 -0.08
CA THR A 307 18.68 -0.95 -1.37
C THR A 307 19.97 -1.06 -2.18
N ILE A 308 20.90 -0.12 -1.98
CA ILE A 308 22.18 -0.05 -2.71
C ILE A 308 23.38 -0.47 -1.85
N GLY A 309 23.22 -0.57 -0.53
CA GLY A 309 24.30 -0.97 0.39
C GLY A 309 24.66 -2.46 0.39
N GLN A 310 24.05 -3.28 -0.47
CA GLN A 310 24.39 -4.71 -0.62
C GLN A 310 25.08 -4.95 -1.97
N PRO A 311 26.41 -5.12 -2.02
CA PRO A 311 27.16 -5.23 -3.28
C PRO A 311 26.64 -6.33 -4.22
N ALA A 312 26.26 -7.49 -3.66
CA ALA A 312 25.72 -8.62 -4.43
C ALA A 312 24.41 -8.30 -5.18
N ARG A 313 23.63 -7.32 -4.70
CA ARG A 313 22.35 -6.92 -5.30
C ARG A 313 22.41 -5.59 -6.05
N LEU A 314 23.50 -4.83 -5.89
CA LEU A 314 23.63 -3.48 -6.44
C LEU A 314 23.36 -3.46 -7.95
N ARG A 315 23.90 -4.42 -8.72
CA ARG A 315 23.71 -4.46 -10.17
C ARG A 315 22.24 -4.57 -10.57
N SER A 316 21.49 -5.50 -9.97
CA SER A 316 20.08 -5.71 -10.33
C SER A 316 19.17 -4.56 -9.89
N VAL A 317 19.51 -3.92 -8.77
CA VAL A 317 18.84 -2.71 -8.29
C VAL A 317 19.14 -1.52 -9.21
N ALA A 318 20.41 -1.30 -9.55
CA ALA A 318 20.84 -0.25 -10.47
C ALA A 318 20.20 -0.39 -11.86
N GLN A 319 20.08 -1.61 -12.37
CA GLN A 319 19.36 -1.90 -13.63
C GLN A 319 17.91 -1.39 -13.57
N LYS A 320 17.17 -1.72 -12.51
CA LYS A 320 15.79 -1.24 -12.33
C LYS A 320 15.72 0.28 -12.18
N ILE A 321 16.66 0.88 -11.46
CA ILE A 321 16.75 2.34 -11.29
C ILE A 321 16.99 3.02 -12.65
N LEU A 322 17.93 2.51 -13.44
CA LEU A 322 18.27 3.05 -14.76
C LEU A 322 17.08 2.98 -15.72
N LEU A 323 16.39 1.84 -15.79
CA LEU A 323 15.18 1.68 -16.58
C LEU A 323 14.11 2.71 -16.16
N GLN A 324 13.92 2.89 -14.84
CA GLN A 324 12.98 3.87 -14.31
C GLN A 324 13.37 5.32 -14.63
N ILE A 325 14.67 5.64 -14.58
CA ILE A 325 15.21 6.95 -14.97
C ILE A 325 14.88 7.23 -16.43
N ASN A 326 15.14 6.29 -17.34
CA ASN A 326 14.84 6.46 -18.76
C ASN A 326 13.34 6.73 -18.99
N CYS A 327 12.44 5.95 -18.35
CA CYS A 327 11.00 6.19 -18.44
C CYS A 327 10.59 7.58 -17.92
N LYS A 328 11.18 8.04 -16.81
CA LYS A 328 10.89 9.36 -16.22
C LYS A 328 11.33 10.52 -17.10
N LEU A 329 12.34 10.30 -17.93
CA LEU A 329 12.81 11.27 -18.93
C LEU A 329 12.00 11.20 -20.24
N GLY A 330 11.09 10.23 -20.39
CA GLY A 330 10.25 10.06 -21.57
C GLY A 330 10.77 9.01 -22.57
N GLY A 331 11.74 8.20 -22.18
CA GLY A 331 12.22 7.07 -22.97
C GLY A 331 11.24 5.89 -23.01
N GLU A 332 11.44 5.01 -23.97
CA GLU A 332 10.62 3.85 -24.28
C GLU A 332 11.50 2.61 -24.20
N LEU A 333 11.22 1.70 -23.26
CA LEU A 333 12.12 0.59 -23.00
C LEU A 333 11.88 -0.58 -23.97
N TRP A 334 10.65 -1.07 -24.03
CA TRP A 334 10.22 -2.18 -24.89
C TRP A 334 8.75 -2.02 -25.25
N GLY A 335 8.29 -2.75 -26.27
CA GLY A 335 6.90 -2.79 -26.73
C GLY A 335 6.46 -4.22 -27.04
N VAL A 336 5.19 -4.38 -27.39
CA VAL A 336 4.60 -5.67 -27.83
C VAL A 336 3.87 -5.46 -29.16
N ASP A 337 3.65 -6.56 -29.88
CA ASP A 337 2.90 -6.52 -31.14
C ASP A 337 1.40 -6.34 -30.84
N ILE A 338 0.83 -5.23 -31.31
CA ILE A 338 -0.59 -4.91 -31.13
C ILE A 338 -1.25 -4.88 -32.50
N PRO A 339 -2.16 -5.84 -32.80
CA PRO A 339 -2.72 -5.98 -34.14
C PRO A 339 -3.71 -4.87 -34.51
N LEU A 340 -4.24 -4.14 -33.51
CA LEU A 340 -5.21 -3.08 -33.69
C LEU A 340 -4.53 -1.79 -34.16
N LYS A 341 -4.99 -1.23 -35.27
CA LYS A 341 -4.53 0.06 -35.80
C LYS A 341 -5.28 1.20 -35.11
N GLN A 342 -4.58 2.32 -34.88
CA GLN A 342 -5.16 3.54 -34.29
C GLN A 342 -5.86 3.29 -32.94
N LEU A 343 -5.26 2.43 -32.11
CA LEU A 343 -5.77 2.12 -30.77
C LEU A 343 -5.24 3.13 -29.73
N MET A 344 -6.15 3.71 -28.95
CA MET A 344 -5.83 4.39 -27.70
C MET A 344 -6.33 3.53 -26.53
N VAL A 345 -5.43 3.16 -25.61
CA VAL A 345 -5.76 2.43 -24.39
C VAL A 345 -5.79 3.40 -23.22
N ILE A 346 -6.86 3.36 -22.43
CA ILE A 346 -7.06 4.23 -21.28
C ILE A 346 -7.20 3.38 -20.02
N GLY A 347 -6.43 3.71 -19.00
CA GLY A 347 -6.55 3.17 -17.65
C GLY A 347 -6.96 4.27 -16.67
N MET A 348 -7.86 3.93 -15.75
CA MET A 348 -8.35 4.85 -14.72
C MET A 348 -8.43 4.13 -13.39
N ASP A 349 -8.05 4.81 -12.32
CA ASP A 349 -8.16 4.31 -10.95
C ASP A 349 -8.52 5.44 -9.99
N VAL A 350 -9.24 5.12 -8.91
CA VAL A 350 -9.66 6.07 -7.87
C VAL A 350 -9.04 5.66 -6.54
N TYR A 351 -8.21 6.53 -5.99
CA TYR A 351 -7.62 6.35 -4.68
C TYR A 351 -8.33 7.24 -3.65
N HIS A 352 -8.70 6.64 -2.52
CA HIS A 352 -9.31 7.35 -1.39
C HIS A 352 -8.27 7.52 -0.28
N ASP A 353 -7.93 8.77 0.08
CA ASP A 353 -6.97 9.06 1.16
C ASP A 353 -7.70 9.12 2.52
N PRO A 354 -7.51 8.14 3.42
CA PRO A 354 -8.17 8.12 4.73
C PRO A 354 -7.71 9.25 5.65
N SER A 355 -6.53 9.83 5.39
CA SER A 355 -5.86 10.79 6.28
C SER A 355 -6.17 12.26 5.98
N ARG A 356 -6.67 12.57 4.77
CA ARG A 356 -6.90 13.96 4.30
C ARG A 356 -8.36 14.25 3.97
N GLY A 357 -9.24 14.01 4.94
CA GLY A 357 -10.67 14.32 4.80
C GLY A 357 -11.36 13.52 3.71
N MET A 358 -10.87 12.30 3.44
CA MET A 358 -11.45 11.34 2.51
C MET A 358 -11.56 11.83 1.07
N ARG A 359 -10.79 12.83 0.64
CA ARG A 359 -10.81 13.27 -0.77
C ARG A 359 -10.39 12.12 -1.68
N SER A 360 -11.20 11.88 -2.70
CA SER A 360 -10.93 10.88 -3.73
C SER A 360 -10.06 11.51 -4.82
N VAL A 361 -9.07 10.75 -5.28
CA VAL A 361 -8.10 11.18 -6.29
C VAL A 361 -8.17 10.22 -7.47
N VAL A 362 -8.45 10.75 -8.65
CA VAL A 362 -8.52 9.98 -9.89
C VAL A 362 -7.19 10.07 -10.62
N GLY A 363 -6.58 8.91 -10.88
CA GLY A 363 -5.48 8.76 -11.83
C GLY A 363 -6.02 8.37 -13.20
N PHE A 364 -5.84 9.23 -14.20
CA PHE A 364 -6.18 8.94 -15.59
C PHE A 364 -4.90 8.81 -16.42
N VAL A 365 -4.78 7.73 -17.20
CA VAL A 365 -3.64 7.49 -18.09
C VAL A 365 -4.14 7.02 -19.45
N ALA A 366 -3.60 7.58 -20.53
CA ALA A 366 -3.96 7.22 -21.90
C ALA A 366 -2.71 7.05 -22.76
N SER A 367 -2.67 6.01 -23.60
CA SER A 367 -1.60 5.87 -24.58
C SER A 367 -1.67 6.98 -25.63
N ILE A 368 -0.52 7.42 -26.14
CA ILE A 368 -0.44 8.52 -27.12
C ILE A 368 0.35 8.16 -28.39
N ASN A 369 0.73 6.90 -28.54
CA ASN A 369 1.38 6.41 -29.75
C ASN A 369 0.94 4.97 -30.08
N LEU A 370 1.16 4.57 -31.33
CA LEU A 370 0.69 3.28 -31.87
C LEU A 370 1.34 2.07 -31.19
N THR A 371 2.57 2.22 -30.69
CA THR A 371 3.30 1.17 -29.97
C THR A 371 2.91 1.06 -28.49
N LEU A 372 1.99 1.91 -28.00
CA LEU A 372 1.55 1.98 -26.60
C LEU A 372 2.70 2.11 -25.58
N THR A 373 3.75 2.84 -25.94
CA THR A 373 4.95 3.04 -25.12
C THR A 373 5.02 4.45 -24.52
N LYS A 374 4.24 5.40 -25.03
CA LYS A 374 4.09 6.75 -24.49
C LYS A 374 2.71 6.96 -23.89
N TRP A 375 2.69 7.71 -22.80
CA TRP A 375 1.50 7.87 -21.97
C TRP A 375 1.27 9.34 -21.61
N TYR A 376 0.04 9.80 -21.83
CA TYR A 376 -0.50 11.00 -21.22
C TYR A 376 -1.08 10.64 -19.86
N SER A 377 -0.85 11.47 -18.84
CA SER A 377 -1.45 11.28 -17.53
C SER A 377 -2.09 12.57 -17.02
N ARG A 378 -3.16 12.42 -16.24
CA ARG A 378 -3.85 13.51 -15.56
C ARG A 378 -4.36 13.04 -14.21
N VAL A 379 -4.22 13.90 -13.20
CA VAL A 379 -4.76 13.67 -11.87
C VAL A 379 -5.90 14.65 -11.62
N VAL A 380 -7.02 14.17 -11.08
CA VAL A 380 -8.18 14.99 -10.71
C VAL A 380 -8.60 14.70 -9.28
N PHE A 381 -8.94 15.75 -8.53
CA PHE A 381 -9.51 15.64 -7.19
C PHE A 381 -11.03 15.71 -7.27
N GLN A 382 -11.71 14.82 -6.55
CA GLN A 382 -13.17 14.76 -6.49
C GLN A 382 -13.67 14.67 -5.04
N MET A 383 -14.98 14.74 -4.85
CA MET A 383 -15.58 14.68 -3.52
C MET A 383 -15.39 13.30 -2.89
N PRO A 384 -15.36 13.21 -1.55
CA PRO A 384 -15.18 11.94 -0.86
C PRO A 384 -16.15 10.83 -1.28
N HIS A 385 -15.65 9.61 -1.42
CA HIS A 385 -16.40 8.38 -1.78
C HIS A 385 -17.10 8.42 -3.14
N GLN A 386 -16.78 9.38 -4.00
CA GLN A 386 -17.21 9.30 -5.39
C GLN A 386 -16.39 8.23 -6.10
N GLU A 387 -17.08 7.26 -6.69
CA GLU A 387 -16.48 6.25 -7.59
C GLU A 387 -16.59 6.70 -9.06
N ILE A 388 -17.58 7.52 -9.39
CA ILE A 388 -17.81 8.03 -10.73
C ILE A 388 -16.98 9.30 -10.94
N VAL A 389 -16.24 9.35 -12.05
CA VAL A 389 -15.32 10.45 -12.38
C VAL A 389 -16.05 11.57 -13.12
N ASP A 390 -16.46 12.60 -12.38
CA ASP A 390 -17.17 13.77 -12.93
C ASP A 390 -16.35 14.53 -14.00
N SER A 391 -15.02 14.46 -13.91
CA SER A 391 -14.10 15.16 -14.83
C SER A 391 -13.64 14.32 -16.02
N LEU A 392 -14.29 13.18 -16.30
CA LEU A 392 -13.87 12.25 -17.35
C LEU A 392 -13.81 12.93 -18.73
N LYS A 393 -14.79 13.77 -19.06
CA LYS A 393 -14.82 14.53 -20.33
C LYS A 393 -13.54 15.34 -20.53
N LEU A 394 -13.07 16.01 -19.48
CA LEU A 394 -11.89 16.87 -19.52
C LEU A 394 -10.58 16.06 -19.63
N CYS A 395 -10.53 14.85 -19.04
CA CYS A 395 -9.43 13.91 -19.24
C CYS A 395 -9.40 13.37 -20.68
N LEU A 396 -10.54 12.92 -21.21
CA LEU A 396 -10.68 12.37 -22.56
C LEU A 396 -10.34 13.39 -23.65
N VAL A 397 -10.85 14.62 -23.55
CA VAL A 397 -10.51 15.68 -24.50
C VAL A 397 -9.01 16.00 -24.45
N GLY A 398 -8.41 15.97 -23.26
CA GLY A 398 -6.97 16.15 -23.07
C GLY A 398 -6.14 15.05 -23.74
N SER A 399 -6.53 13.79 -23.59
CA SER A 399 -5.83 12.66 -24.21
C SER A 399 -5.99 12.62 -25.72
N LEU A 400 -7.19 12.88 -26.24
CA LEU A 400 -7.43 12.93 -27.69
C LEU A 400 -6.58 13.99 -28.37
N LYS A 401 -6.45 15.18 -27.78
CA LYS A 401 -5.56 16.25 -28.28
C LYS A 401 -4.06 15.92 -28.22
N LYS A 402 -3.67 14.87 -27.50
CA LYS A 402 -2.28 14.38 -27.44
C LYS A 402 -2.05 13.18 -28.34
N PHE A 403 -3.11 12.46 -28.69
CA PHE A 403 -3.07 11.29 -29.56
C PHE A 403 -3.08 11.68 -31.05
N TYR A 404 -3.87 12.70 -31.41
CA TYR A 404 -3.87 13.37 -32.71
C TYR A 404 -2.98 14.61 -32.66
#